data_AF-A0A2A5ET66-F1
#
_entry.id   AF-A0A2A5ET66-F1
#
_cell.length_a   1.000
_cell.length_b   1.000
_cell.length_c   1.000
_cell.angle_alpha   90.00
_cell.angle_beta   90.00
_cell.angle_gamma   90.00
#
_symmetry.space_group_name_H-M   'P 1'
#
loop_
_entity.id
_entity.type
_entity.pdbx_description
1 polymer ?
#
loop_
_entity_poly.entity_id
_entity_poly.type
_entity_poly.pdbx_seq_one_letter_code
_entity_poly.pdbx_strand_id
1 'polypeptide(L)'
;MPTHLMWALVFLVGVLSASPVFAADFSGQFDGIGAAVGMKLTLEEVDGRVVGRFSSGRGDPFSLNGRRTGEAAQGSVVRTGQQFFFHLELRPLGVQFLLIPRTPDGGPDISGGTDYSFVQHGLQVPQPSAYRAAPPRGIQVDVVDFIDAFREWQPADMARIYGSLDSRYKELLQLFDHAAAEVLWRVCATNPPNGAFPSAELERLLERQNTSCAPYLSAVASVRDAGLMSEFLRKANFQLELIRETVKCDRGQSPETKCADVGAMSGPLMLRWRRASDIMSLLVGDVSPVEGVGPEPATQVPAASVALNEQPRVQVEPVSDLSSVPRPRSRPGTRSVSSEEAVLPQLPVPRERPGARLGH
;
A
#
# COMPACT_ATOMS: atom_id res chain seq x y z
N MET A 1 -24.60 11.45 -78.37
CA MET A 1 -25.56 10.73 -77.49
C MET A 1 -24.86 9.46 -76.99
N PRO A 2 -25.12 8.98 -75.77
CA PRO A 2 -24.67 9.54 -74.50
C PRO A 2 -23.84 8.52 -73.69
N THR A 3 -23.11 8.98 -72.65
CA THR A 3 -22.98 8.35 -71.30
C THR A 3 -22.37 6.94 -71.18
N HIS A 4 -21.56 6.53 -70.20
CA HIS A 4 -21.05 7.08 -68.93
C HIS A 4 -20.02 6.04 -68.43
N LEU A 5 -18.93 6.46 -67.77
CA LEU A 5 -18.60 6.15 -66.36
C LEU A 5 -18.48 4.63 -66.06
N MET A 6 -17.45 4.07 -65.44
CA MET A 6 -16.55 4.47 -64.37
C MET A 6 -15.92 3.14 -63.92
N TRP A 7 -14.67 3.08 -63.46
CA TRP A 7 -14.29 2.30 -62.26
C TRP A 7 -12.84 2.67 -61.98
N ALA A 8 -12.71 3.66 -61.11
CA ALA A 8 -11.45 4.18 -60.60
C ALA A 8 -11.05 3.44 -59.33
N LEU A 9 -9.75 3.21 -59.23
CA LEU A 9 -8.96 2.90 -58.04
C LEU A 9 -9.49 3.57 -56.77
N VAL A 10 -9.59 2.82 -55.67
CA VAL A 10 -9.48 3.39 -54.31
C VAL A 10 -8.54 2.52 -53.48
N PHE A 11 -7.30 3.01 -53.35
CA PHE A 11 -6.34 2.63 -52.32
C PHE A 11 -6.85 3.17 -50.98
N LEU A 12 -7.24 2.29 -50.07
CA LEU A 12 -7.66 2.65 -48.71
C LEU A 12 -6.42 2.78 -47.82
N VAL A 13 -5.87 3.99 -47.70
CA VAL A 13 -4.87 4.32 -46.67
C VAL A 13 -5.63 4.52 -45.35
N GLY A 14 -5.49 3.55 -44.44
CA GLY A 14 -6.00 3.63 -43.08
C GLY A 14 -5.24 4.68 -42.28
N VAL A 15 -5.86 5.85 -42.09
CA VAL A 15 -5.42 6.85 -41.12
C VAL A 15 -5.73 6.31 -39.73
N LEU A 16 -4.71 5.88 -39.00
CA LEU A 16 -4.81 5.66 -37.55
C LEU A 16 -5.15 7.01 -36.89
N SER A 17 -6.37 7.12 -36.42
CA SER A 17 -6.80 8.22 -35.56
C SER A 17 -6.11 8.06 -34.20
N ALA A 18 -5.01 8.79 -34.00
CA ALA A 18 -4.50 9.05 -32.66
C ALA A 18 -5.53 9.94 -31.96
N SER A 19 -6.26 9.40 -30.99
CA SER A 19 -7.04 10.22 -30.07
C SER A 19 -6.09 11.18 -29.35
N PRO A 20 -6.36 12.49 -29.28
CA PRO A 20 -5.57 13.38 -28.44
C PRO A 20 -5.73 12.91 -27.00
N VAL A 21 -4.63 12.51 -26.39
CA VAL A 21 -4.48 12.42 -24.94
C VAL A 21 -4.92 13.78 -24.40
N PHE A 22 -5.96 13.82 -23.57
CA PHE A 22 -6.38 15.05 -22.90
C PHE A 22 -5.13 15.64 -22.21
N ALA A 23 -4.65 16.77 -22.69
CA ALA A 23 -3.70 17.56 -21.92
C ALA A 23 -4.40 17.87 -20.60
N ALA A 24 -3.77 17.51 -19.48
CA ALA A 24 -4.27 17.95 -18.20
C ALA A 24 -4.22 19.49 -18.21
N ASP A 25 -5.37 20.12 -18.02
CA ASP A 25 -5.51 21.57 -17.96
C ASP A 25 -5.56 22.01 -16.51
N PHE A 26 -5.03 23.20 -16.22
CA PHE A 26 -5.11 23.78 -14.88
C PHE A 26 -6.54 24.16 -14.47
N SER A 27 -7.49 24.19 -15.40
CA SER A 27 -8.86 24.67 -15.17
C SER A 27 -9.65 23.81 -14.17
N GLY A 28 -10.06 24.42 -13.06
CA GLY A 28 -10.89 23.73 -12.06
C GLY A 28 -10.92 24.40 -10.69
N GLN A 29 -11.72 23.82 -9.79
CA GLN A 29 -11.68 24.09 -8.36
C GLN A 29 -10.92 22.97 -7.67
N PHE A 30 -10.16 23.31 -6.65
CA PHE A 30 -9.33 22.38 -5.93
C PHE A 30 -9.40 22.61 -4.41
N ASP A 31 -9.45 21.52 -3.66
CA ASP A 31 -9.46 21.51 -2.20
C ASP A 31 -8.09 21.10 -1.67
N GLY A 32 -7.59 21.83 -0.67
CA GLY A 32 -6.26 21.59 -0.11
C GLY A 32 -6.21 20.35 0.79
N ILE A 33 -5.10 19.62 0.69
CA ILE A 33 -4.78 18.43 1.49
C ILE A 33 -3.47 18.60 2.26
N GLY A 34 -3.21 17.75 3.25
CA GLY A 34 -1.98 17.80 4.04
C GLY A 34 -1.81 19.15 4.75
N ALA A 35 -0.72 19.87 4.44
CA ALA A 35 -0.47 21.21 4.97
C ALA A 35 -1.45 22.28 4.46
N ALA A 36 -2.21 22.00 3.41
CA ALA A 36 -3.17 22.91 2.79
C ALA A 36 -4.64 22.66 3.22
N VAL A 37 -4.90 21.84 4.23
CA VAL A 37 -6.27 21.53 4.68
C VAL A 37 -7.04 22.82 5.02
N GLY A 38 -8.24 22.96 4.46
CA GLY A 38 -9.10 24.14 4.61
C GLY A 38 -8.77 25.29 3.66
N MET A 39 -7.72 25.15 2.85
CA MET A 39 -7.39 26.08 1.76
C MET A 39 -8.14 25.69 0.48
N LYS A 40 -8.40 26.68 -0.38
CA LYS A 40 -9.04 26.51 -1.67
C LYS A 40 -8.24 27.17 -2.78
N LEU A 41 -8.17 26.50 -3.91
CA LEU A 41 -7.54 27.02 -5.12
C LEU A 41 -8.53 26.89 -6.27
N THR A 42 -8.73 27.98 -7.01
CA THR A 42 -9.49 27.96 -8.27
C THR A 42 -8.57 28.46 -9.35
N LEU A 43 -8.49 27.72 -10.44
CA LEU A 43 -7.63 28.03 -11.57
C LEU A 43 -8.47 28.00 -12.86
N GLU A 44 -8.08 28.83 -13.80
CA GLU A 44 -8.61 28.89 -15.15
C GLU A 44 -7.45 29.09 -16.11
N GLU A 45 -7.39 28.25 -17.13
CA GLU A 45 -6.40 28.33 -18.19
C GLU A 45 -7.04 28.81 -19.49
N VAL A 46 -6.53 29.92 -20.02
CA VAL A 46 -6.96 30.50 -21.30
C VAL A 46 -5.72 30.93 -22.07
N ASP A 47 -5.55 30.43 -23.29
CA ASP A 47 -4.45 30.76 -24.21
C ASP A 47 -3.05 30.66 -23.57
N GLY A 48 -2.81 29.62 -22.76
CA GLY A 48 -1.55 29.38 -22.07
C GLY A 48 -1.28 30.33 -20.90
N ARG A 49 -2.26 31.15 -20.51
CA ARG A 49 -2.26 31.94 -19.28
C ARG A 49 -3.05 31.20 -18.21
N VAL A 50 -2.44 31.04 -17.04
CA VAL A 50 -3.09 30.39 -15.89
C VAL A 50 -3.39 31.48 -14.86
N VAL A 51 -4.67 31.78 -14.71
CA VAL A 51 -5.16 32.70 -13.69
C VAL A 51 -5.87 31.94 -12.61
N GLY A 52 -5.89 32.47 -11.41
CA GLY A 52 -6.56 31.80 -10.33
C GLY A 52 -6.79 32.63 -9.10
N ARG A 53 -7.42 32.02 -8.11
CA ARG A 53 -7.67 32.59 -6.80
C ARG A 53 -7.29 31.56 -5.76
N PHE A 54 -6.38 31.94 -4.87
CA PHE A 54 -5.97 31.14 -3.73
C PHE A 54 -6.57 31.73 -2.45
N SER A 55 -7.17 30.87 -1.64
CA SER A 55 -7.68 31.20 -0.31
C SER A 55 -7.01 30.30 0.73
N SER A 56 -6.29 30.87 1.68
CA SER A 56 -5.69 30.12 2.80
C SER A 56 -6.69 29.71 3.88
N GLY A 57 -7.99 29.99 3.70
CA GLY A 57 -9.01 29.82 4.76
C GLY A 57 -8.88 30.81 5.93
N ARG A 58 -7.82 31.63 5.93
CA ARG A 58 -7.55 32.72 6.88
C ARG A 58 -7.03 33.94 6.11
N GLY A 59 -7.56 35.11 6.42
CA GLY A 59 -7.23 36.36 5.73
C GLY A 59 -7.83 36.45 4.32
N ASP A 60 -7.49 37.51 3.60
CA ASP A 60 -8.05 37.77 2.27
C ASP A 60 -7.48 36.82 1.21
N PRO A 61 -8.33 36.28 0.31
CA PRO A 61 -7.86 35.51 -0.82
C PRO A 61 -7.16 36.42 -1.82
N PHE A 62 -6.12 35.90 -2.49
CA PHE A 62 -5.37 36.65 -3.49
C PHE A 62 -5.40 35.97 -4.86
N SER A 63 -5.22 36.78 -5.90
CA SER A 63 -5.26 36.32 -7.28
C SER A 63 -3.88 35.88 -7.75
N LEU A 64 -3.84 34.78 -8.50
CA LEU A 64 -2.68 34.26 -9.21
C LEU A 64 -2.79 34.67 -10.67
N ASN A 65 -1.66 35.06 -11.25
CA ASN A 65 -1.56 35.36 -12.68
C ASN A 65 -0.20 34.87 -13.16
N GLY A 66 -0.22 33.77 -13.89
CA GLY A 66 0.97 33.08 -14.37
C GLY A 66 0.82 32.68 -15.83
N ARG A 67 1.88 32.09 -16.34
CA ARG A 67 1.95 31.55 -17.70
C ARG A 67 2.36 30.09 -17.65
N ARG A 68 1.82 29.30 -18.57
CA ARG A 68 2.23 27.92 -18.76
C ARG A 68 3.67 27.86 -19.28
N THR A 69 4.43 26.96 -18.68
CA THR A 69 5.82 26.64 -18.99
C THR A 69 5.95 25.12 -19.00
N GLY A 70 5.63 24.49 -20.14
CA GLY A 70 5.53 23.03 -20.24
C GLY A 70 4.32 22.48 -19.46
N GLU A 71 4.58 21.54 -18.55
CA GLU A 71 3.58 20.92 -17.66
C GLU A 71 3.30 21.75 -16.38
N ALA A 72 3.96 22.89 -16.22
CA ALA A 72 3.83 23.77 -15.07
C ALA A 72 3.26 25.13 -15.47
N ALA A 73 2.82 25.92 -14.48
CA ALA A 73 2.52 27.32 -14.64
C ALA A 73 3.25 28.16 -13.58
N GLN A 74 3.84 29.28 -14.00
CA GLN A 74 4.69 30.10 -13.15
C GLN A 74 4.29 31.58 -13.22
N GLY A 75 4.49 32.30 -12.12
CA GLY A 75 4.21 33.73 -12.06
C GLY A 75 4.70 34.38 -10.78
N SER A 76 4.24 35.60 -10.54
CA SER A 76 4.51 36.32 -9.29
C SER A 76 3.23 36.93 -8.74
N VAL A 77 3.18 37.09 -7.42
CA VAL A 77 2.04 37.64 -6.70
C VAL A 77 2.52 38.54 -5.57
N VAL A 78 1.74 39.57 -5.26
CA VAL A 78 1.98 40.44 -4.10
C VAL A 78 0.89 40.17 -3.08
N ARG A 79 1.29 39.87 -1.84
CA ARG A 79 0.40 39.61 -0.72
C ARG A 79 0.86 40.42 0.49
N THR A 80 -0.02 41.25 1.03
CA THR A 80 0.25 42.04 2.24
C THR A 80 1.57 42.83 2.17
N GLY A 81 1.86 43.40 0.99
CA GLY A 81 3.11 44.15 0.74
C GLY A 81 4.36 43.31 0.46
N GLN A 82 4.30 41.98 0.58
CA GLN A 82 5.40 41.08 0.25
C GLN A 82 5.20 40.43 -1.12
N GLN A 83 6.27 40.33 -1.89
CA GLN A 83 6.26 39.71 -3.22
C GLN A 83 6.68 38.25 -3.13
N PHE A 84 5.99 37.39 -3.88
CA PHE A 84 6.24 35.97 -3.99
C PHE A 84 6.34 35.57 -5.47
N PHE A 85 7.20 34.62 -5.77
CA PHE A 85 7.08 33.80 -6.97
C PHE A 85 6.17 32.61 -6.67
N PHE A 86 5.56 32.05 -7.71
CA PHE A 86 4.85 30.79 -7.55
C PHE A 86 5.09 29.85 -8.73
N HIS A 87 4.96 28.57 -8.43
CA HIS A 87 5.03 27.47 -9.37
C HIS A 87 3.85 26.52 -9.11
N LEU A 88 3.11 26.20 -10.16
CA LEU A 88 2.01 25.26 -10.17
C LEU A 88 2.40 24.08 -11.05
N GLU A 89 2.25 22.86 -10.55
CA GLU A 89 2.52 21.63 -11.29
C GLU A 89 1.26 20.75 -11.29
N LEU A 90 0.91 20.21 -12.45
CA LEU A 90 -0.21 19.27 -12.56
C LEU A 90 0.17 17.92 -11.96
N ARG A 91 -0.75 17.31 -11.22
CA ARG A 91 -0.61 15.98 -10.63
C ARG A 91 -1.84 15.14 -11.02
N PRO A 92 -1.75 13.79 -11.01
CA PRO A 92 -2.85 12.95 -11.49
C PRO A 92 -4.22 13.20 -10.84
N LEU A 93 -4.26 13.71 -9.60
CA LEU A 93 -5.49 13.96 -8.85
C LEU A 93 -5.72 15.45 -8.52
N GLY A 94 -4.88 16.35 -9.03
CA GLY A 94 -4.97 17.78 -8.69
C GLY A 94 -3.72 18.57 -9.05
N VAL A 95 -3.26 19.44 -8.16
CA VAL A 95 -2.13 20.34 -8.41
C VAL A 95 -1.23 20.49 -7.19
N GLN A 96 0.07 20.63 -7.44
CA GLN A 96 1.03 21.07 -6.45
C GLN A 96 1.30 22.57 -6.65
N PHE A 97 1.22 23.34 -5.57
CA PHE A 97 1.38 24.79 -5.57
C PHE A 97 2.51 25.19 -4.62
N LEU A 98 3.62 25.65 -5.20
CA LEU A 98 4.78 26.15 -4.48
C LEU A 98 4.75 27.68 -4.47
N LEU A 99 4.79 28.28 -3.29
CA LEU A 99 4.87 29.72 -3.08
C LEU A 99 6.26 30.06 -2.50
N ILE A 100 7.01 30.91 -3.20
CA ILE A 100 8.41 31.20 -2.90
C ILE A 100 8.54 32.68 -2.56
N PRO A 101 8.92 33.07 -1.34
CA PRO A 101 9.18 34.46 -1.00
C PRO A 101 10.27 35.07 -1.88
N ARG A 102 10.21 36.38 -2.10
CA ARG A 102 11.29 37.12 -2.75
C ARG A 102 12.34 37.55 -1.72
N THR A 103 13.62 37.35 -2.02
CA THR A 103 14.73 37.90 -1.23
C THR A 103 14.79 39.43 -1.35
N PRO A 104 15.46 40.13 -0.42
CA PRO A 104 15.70 41.58 -0.55
C PRO A 104 16.38 41.97 -1.87
N ASP A 105 17.23 41.10 -2.41
CA ASP A 105 17.95 41.30 -3.67
C ASP A 105 17.10 41.00 -4.92
N GLY A 106 15.82 40.64 -4.74
CA GLY A 106 14.86 40.41 -5.83
C GLY A 106 14.87 39.00 -6.43
N GLY A 107 15.67 38.07 -5.88
CA GLY A 107 15.69 36.66 -6.26
C GLY A 107 14.65 35.81 -5.51
N PRO A 108 14.44 34.54 -5.91
CA PRO A 108 13.62 33.60 -5.14
C PRO A 108 14.35 33.09 -3.89
N ASP A 109 13.70 33.18 -2.73
CA ASP A 109 14.14 32.51 -1.50
C ASP A 109 13.60 31.08 -1.48
N ILE A 110 14.36 30.16 -2.07
CA ILE A 110 13.97 28.74 -2.16
C ILE A 110 13.83 28.12 -0.76
N SER A 111 14.63 28.55 0.22
CA SER A 111 14.60 27.99 1.57
C SER A 111 13.33 28.36 2.33
N GLY A 112 12.76 29.54 2.03
CA GLY A 112 11.46 29.99 2.54
C GLY A 112 10.26 29.50 1.74
N GLY A 113 10.47 28.65 0.73
CA GLY A 113 9.40 28.10 -0.11
C GLY A 113 8.40 27.27 0.69
N THR A 114 7.11 27.44 0.39
CA THR A 114 6.03 26.65 0.99
C THR A 114 5.27 25.88 -0.08
N ASP A 115 5.26 24.55 0.07
CA ASP A 115 4.50 23.64 -0.79
C ASP A 115 3.10 23.39 -0.24
N TYR A 116 2.12 23.54 -1.12
CA TYR A 116 0.73 23.20 -0.87
C TYR A 116 0.29 22.14 -1.88
N SER A 117 -0.45 21.14 -1.40
CA SER A 117 -1.03 20.10 -2.26
C SER A 117 -2.53 20.27 -2.33
N PHE A 118 -3.08 20.16 -3.53
CA PHE A 118 -4.50 20.32 -3.80
C PHE A 118 -5.01 19.16 -4.64
N VAL A 119 -6.24 18.75 -4.38
CA VAL A 119 -6.98 17.77 -5.19
C VAL A 119 -8.13 18.43 -5.91
N GLN A 120 -8.61 17.85 -7.00
CA GLN A 120 -9.79 18.36 -7.68
C GLN A 120 -11.01 18.34 -6.75
N HIS A 121 -11.77 19.43 -6.74
CA HIS A 121 -12.96 19.58 -5.90
C HIS A 121 -13.97 18.47 -6.19
N GLY A 122 -14.57 17.92 -5.13
CA GLY A 122 -15.51 16.81 -5.23
C GLY A 122 -14.86 15.43 -5.35
N LEU A 123 -13.54 15.34 -5.51
CA LEU A 123 -12.81 14.09 -5.39
C LEU A 123 -12.76 13.69 -3.91
N GLN A 124 -13.34 12.53 -3.58
CA GLN A 124 -13.26 12.01 -2.21
C GLN A 124 -11.83 11.57 -1.93
N VAL A 125 -11.03 12.47 -1.39
CA VAL A 125 -9.76 12.11 -0.76
C VAL A 125 -10.10 11.45 0.56
N PRO A 126 -9.46 10.33 0.92
CA PRO A 126 -9.51 9.84 2.29
C PRO A 126 -9.20 11.01 3.22
N GLN A 127 -10.11 11.34 4.13
CA GLN A 127 -9.89 12.47 5.03
C GLN A 127 -8.55 12.26 5.74
N PRO A 128 -7.72 13.32 5.92
CA PRO A 128 -6.55 13.22 6.79
C PRO A 128 -7.08 12.68 8.09
N SER A 129 -6.59 11.50 8.48
CA SER A 129 -7.25 10.75 9.52
C SER A 129 -7.31 11.62 10.77
N ALA A 130 -8.55 11.93 11.17
CA ALA A 130 -8.78 12.55 12.45
C ALA A 130 -8.10 11.65 13.46
N TYR A 131 -7.05 12.17 14.12
CA TYR A 131 -6.25 11.45 15.12
C TYR A 131 -7.12 10.44 15.86
N ARG A 132 -7.05 9.16 15.47
CA ARG A 132 -7.85 8.14 16.13
C ARG A 132 -7.15 7.90 17.45
N ALA A 133 -7.74 8.35 18.55
CA ALA A 133 -7.19 8.05 19.86
C ALA A 133 -7.03 6.52 20.00
N ALA A 134 -5.89 6.09 20.54
CA ALA A 134 -5.67 4.68 20.78
C ALA A 134 -6.72 4.14 21.75
N PRO A 135 -7.29 2.95 21.51
CA PRO A 135 -8.18 2.31 22.45
C PRO A 135 -7.54 2.20 23.85
N PRO A 136 -8.30 2.52 24.92
CA PRO A 136 -7.86 2.31 26.31
C PRO A 136 -7.31 0.90 26.57
N ARG A 137 -6.50 0.76 27.61
CA ARG A 137 -5.98 -0.54 28.04
C ARG A 137 -7.14 -1.49 28.37
N GLY A 138 -6.99 -2.76 28.01
CA GLY A 138 -7.99 -3.81 28.26
C GLY A 138 -9.05 -3.93 27.16
N ILE A 139 -9.11 -3.00 26.20
CA ILE A 139 -9.94 -3.17 25.00
C ILE A 139 -9.17 -3.97 23.97
N GLN A 140 -9.75 -5.10 23.56
CA GLN A 140 -9.25 -5.91 22.45
C GLN A 140 -9.51 -5.18 21.14
N VAL A 141 -8.47 -5.06 20.31
CA VAL A 141 -8.53 -4.38 19.01
C VAL A 141 -8.50 -5.43 17.92
N ASP A 142 -9.42 -5.31 16.95
CA ASP A 142 -9.39 -6.18 15.78
C ASP A 142 -8.15 -5.89 14.92
N VAL A 143 -7.61 -6.92 14.25
CA VAL A 143 -6.45 -6.73 13.36
C VAL A 143 -6.74 -5.77 12.21
N VAL A 144 -7.97 -5.73 11.69
CA VAL A 144 -8.35 -4.77 10.63
C VAL A 144 -8.35 -3.35 11.18
N ASP A 145 -8.88 -3.14 12.38
CA ASP A 145 -8.87 -1.83 13.05
C ASP A 145 -7.45 -1.38 13.42
N PHE A 146 -6.59 -2.32 13.80
CA PHE A 146 -5.16 -2.08 13.98
C PHE A 146 -4.53 -1.59 12.68
N ILE A 147 -4.68 -2.33 11.57
CA ILE A 147 -4.10 -1.97 10.26
C ILE A 147 -4.57 -0.58 9.80
N ASP A 148 -5.84 -0.26 10.02
CA ASP A 148 -6.44 1.00 9.58
C ASP A 148 -5.91 2.22 10.37
N ALA A 149 -5.44 2.04 11.61
CA ALA A 149 -5.19 3.17 12.53
C ALA A 149 -3.81 3.19 13.20
N PHE A 150 -3.00 2.13 13.10
CA PHE A 150 -1.75 2.02 13.88
C PHE A 150 -0.74 3.15 13.61
N ARG A 151 -0.86 3.85 12.48
CA ARG A 151 -0.01 5.00 12.14
C ARG A 151 -0.39 6.30 12.83
N GLU A 152 -1.63 6.39 13.29
CA GLU A 152 -2.19 7.57 13.95
C GLU A 152 -1.95 7.55 15.46
N TRP A 153 -1.69 6.36 16.00
CA TRP A 153 -1.39 6.17 17.41
C TRP A 153 0.04 6.58 17.73
N GLN A 154 0.24 6.99 18.98
CA GLN A 154 1.57 7.15 19.52
C GLN A 154 2.32 5.81 19.48
N PRO A 155 3.64 5.78 19.23
CA PRO A 155 4.41 4.54 19.10
C PRO A 155 4.22 3.57 20.28
N ALA A 156 4.14 4.08 21.51
CA ALA A 156 3.92 3.26 22.70
C ALA A 156 2.53 2.60 22.71
N ASP A 157 1.48 3.33 22.30
CA ASP A 157 0.14 2.76 22.20
C ASP A 157 0.03 1.74 21.07
N MET A 158 0.65 2.02 19.92
CA MET A 158 0.73 1.07 18.83
C MET A 158 1.43 -0.22 19.25
N ALA A 159 2.61 -0.11 19.89
CA ALA A 159 3.37 -1.28 20.33
C ALA A 159 2.59 -2.13 21.34
N ARG A 160 1.94 -1.47 22.31
CA ARG A 160 1.05 -2.13 23.27
C ARG A 160 -0.10 -2.87 22.57
N ILE A 161 -0.79 -2.22 21.64
CA ILE A 161 -1.93 -2.81 20.94
C ILE A 161 -1.46 -3.98 20.07
N TYR A 162 -0.37 -3.81 19.31
CA TYR A 162 0.25 -4.90 18.54
C TYR A 162 0.57 -6.09 19.44
N GLY A 163 1.20 -5.87 20.60
CA GLY A 163 1.51 -6.94 21.56
C GLY A 163 0.27 -7.67 22.08
N SER A 164 -0.86 -6.98 22.19
CA SER A 164 -2.14 -7.53 22.65
C SER A 164 -2.96 -8.25 21.57
N LEU A 165 -2.57 -8.15 20.28
CA LEU A 165 -3.23 -8.90 19.21
C LEU A 165 -3.10 -10.40 19.45
N ASP A 166 -4.11 -11.14 18.98
CA ASP A 166 -4.08 -12.60 18.88
C ASP A 166 -2.80 -13.05 18.13
N SER A 167 -2.16 -14.13 18.60
CA SER A 167 -0.91 -14.64 18.04
C SER A 167 -1.03 -14.94 16.55
N ARG A 168 -2.18 -15.45 16.08
CA ARG A 168 -2.39 -15.74 14.65
C ARG A 168 -2.28 -14.50 13.77
N TYR A 169 -2.72 -13.35 14.28
CA TYR A 169 -2.67 -12.09 13.52
C TYR A 169 -1.29 -11.45 13.58
N LYS A 170 -0.57 -11.59 14.70
CA LYS A 170 0.85 -11.22 14.78
C LYS A 170 1.67 -12.04 13.79
N GLU A 171 1.48 -13.35 13.76
CA GLU A 171 2.14 -14.25 12.81
C GLU A 171 1.80 -13.89 11.37
N LEU A 172 0.53 -13.60 11.06
CA LEU A 172 0.10 -13.14 9.74
C LEU A 172 0.82 -11.84 9.32
N LEU A 173 0.89 -10.83 10.20
CA LEU A 173 1.65 -9.60 9.95
C LEU A 173 3.13 -9.89 9.68
N GLN A 174 3.72 -10.84 10.43
CA GLN A 174 5.12 -11.24 10.27
C GLN A 174 5.41 -12.00 8.97
N LEU A 175 4.40 -12.59 8.30
CA LEU A 175 4.56 -13.25 6.99
C LEU A 175 4.82 -12.28 5.83
N PHE A 176 4.56 -10.98 6.03
CA PHE A 176 4.75 -9.96 5.01
C PHE A 176 5.92 -9.05 5.40
N ASP A 177 6.99 -9.07 4.61
CA ASP A 177 8.31 -8.52 4.97
C ASP A 177 8.30 -7.01 5.27
N HIS A 178 7.66 -6.18 4.44
CA HIS A 178 7.56 -4.73 4.65
C HIS A 178 6.56 -4.35 5.74
N ALA A 179 5.44 -5.09 5.87
CA ALA A 179 4.49 -4.88 6.96
C ALA A 179 5.16 -5.18 8.32
N ALA A 180 5.85 -6.31 8.42
CA ALA A 180 6.64 -6.70 9.58
C ALA A 180 7.74 -5.67 9.91
N ALA A 181 8.44 -5.19 8.88
CA ALA A 181 9.48 -4.16 9.03
C ALA A 181 8.91 -2.83 9.57
N GLU A 182 7.73 -2.39 9.11
CA GLU A 182 7.13 -1.16 9.61
C GLU A 182 6.70 -1.30 11.08
N VAL A 183 6.07 -2.42 11.44
CA VAL A 183 5.72 -2.73 12.83
C VAL A 183 6.97 -2.74 13.70
N LEU A 184 8.03 -3.44 13.27
CA LEU A 184 9.31 -3.48 13.98
C LEU A 184 9.88 -2.07 14.19
N TRP A 185 9.82 -1.21 13.17
CA TRP A 185 10.40 0.14 13.26
C TRP A 185 9.70 0.93 14.35
N ARG A 186 8.37 0.94 14.31
CA ARG A 186 7.59 1.69 15.28
C ARG A 186 7.68 1.11 16.69
N VAL A 187 7.78 -0.21 16.84
CA VAL A 187 8.05 -0.86 18.13
C VAL A 187 9.42 -0.42 18.65
N CYS A 188 10.48 -0.53 17.84
CA CYS A 188 11.83 -0.13 18.23
C CYS A 188 11.95 1.36 18.57
N ALA A 189 11.18 2.23 17.92
CA ALA A 189 11.13 3.66 18.21
C ALA A 189 10.62 3.98 19.64
N THR A 190 10.03 3.00 20.34
CA THR A 190 9.63 3.15 21.75
C THR A 190 10.77 2.90 22.74
N ASN A 191 11.98 2.55 22.27
CA ASN A 191 13.07 2.02 23.09
C ASN A 191 12.65 0.84 23.97
N PRO A 192 12.16 -0.27 23.38
CA PRO A 192 11.80 -1.47 24.13
C PRO A 192 13.07 -2.23 24.59
N PRO A 193 12.98 -3.07 25.64
CA PRO A 193 11.78 -3.42 26.39
C PRO A 193 11.33 -2.29 27.32
N ASN A 194 10.02 -2.10 27.43
CA ASN A 194 9.40 -1.08 28.29
C ASN A 194 7.99 -1.52 28.72
N GLY A 195 7.28 -0.69 29.49
CA GLY A 195 5.92 -1.01 29.96
C GLY A 195 4.86 -1.16 28.87
N ALA A 196 5.14 -0.73 27.64
CA ALA A 196 4.27 -0.93 26.48
C ALA A 196 4.62 -2.20 25.69
N PHE A 197 5.89 -2.61 25.69
CA PHE A 197 6.36 -3.79 24.96
C PHE A 197 7.38 -4.61 25.79
N PRO A 198 6.96 -5.73 26.40
CA PRO A 198 7.79 -6.52 27.31
C PRO A 198 8.85 -7.36 26.57
N SER A 199 9.92 -7.74 27.27
CA SER A 199 11.09 -8.44 26.70
C SER A 199 10.73 -9.70 25.92
N ALA A 200 9.84 -10.56 26.45
CA ALA A 200 9.45 -11.80 25.79
C ALA A 200 8.72 -11.59 24.45
N GLU A 201 8.02 -10.45 24.27
CA GLU A 201 7.40 -10.09 22.99
C GLU A 201 8.42 -9.49 22.03
N LEU A 202 9.35 -8.68 22.56
CA LEU A 202 10.46 -8.12 21.80
C LEU A 202 11.38 -9.20 21.23
N GLU A 203 11.74 -10.20 22.02
CA GLU A 203 12.59 -11.32 21.60
C GLU A 203 11.96 -12.07 20.43
N ARG A 204 10.66 -12.42 20.51
CA ARG A 204 9.94 -13.08 19.42
C ARG A 204 9.90 -12.24 18.13
N LEU A 205 9.72 -10.93 18.28
CA LEU A 205 9.70 -10.00 17.13
C LEU A 205 11.08 -9.88 16.48
N LEU A 206 12.15 -9.85 17.27
CA LEU A 206 13.53 -9.68 16.81
C LEU A 206 14.15 -10.98 16.28
N GLU A 207 13.83 -12.12 16.87
CA GLU A 207 14.38 -13.44 16.52
C GLU A 207 14.17 -13.74 15.03
N ARG A 208 12.94 -13.58 14.55
CA ARG A 208 12.60 -13.79 13.13
C ARG A 208 13.40 -12.86 12.20
N GLN A 209 13.71 -11.65 12.66
CA GLN A 209 14.39 -10.62 11.90
C GLN A 209 15.92 -10.74 11.97
N ASN A 210 16.44 -11.58 12.89
CA ASN A 210 17.85 -11.73 13.18
C ASN A 210 18.59 -10.39 13.33
N THR A 211 17.98 -9.47 14.10
CA THR A 211 18.48 -8.10 14.29
C THR A 211 18.18 -7.60 15.70
N SER A 212 18.64 -6.39 16.03
CA SER A 212 18.25 -5.67 17.25
C SER A 212 17.77 -4.26 16.91
N CYS A 213 17.12 -3.58 17.86
CA CYS A 213 16.50 -2.29 17.58
C CYS A 213 17.51 -1.21 17.18
N ALA A 214 18.68 -1.13 17.82
CA ALA A 214 19.68 -0.12 17.51
C ALA A 214 20.19 -0.15 16.04
N PRO A 215 20.72 -1.27 15.52
CA PRO A 215 21.15 -1.35 14.12
C PRO A 215 19.98 -1.16 13.15
N TYR A 216 18.79 -1.66 13.48
CA TYR A 216 17.63 -1.48 12.63
C TYR A 216 17.18 -0.01 12.54
N LEU A 217 17.12 0.71 13.67
CA LEU A 217 16.80 2.14 13.67
C LEU A 217 17.84 2.96 12.92
N SER A 218 19.12 2.57 12.95
CA SER A 218 20.17 3.19 12.13
C SER A 218 19.89 3.00 10.63
N ALA A 219 19.51 1.80 10.20
CA ALA A 219 19.17 1.53 8.81
C ALA A 219 17.93 2.33 8.35
N VAL A 220 16.92 2.44 9.21
CA VAL A 220 15.74 3.29 8.96
C VAL A 220 16.12 4.77 8.82
N ALA A 221 17.03 5.26 9.66
CA ALA A 221 17.53 6.62 9.55
C ALA A 221 18.24 6.85 8.20
N SER A 222 19.07 5.92 7.74
CA SER A 222 19.70 6.01 6.41
C SER A 222 18.68 6.09 5.27
N VAL A 223 17.63 5.26 5.31
CA VAL A 223 16.53 5.30 4.30
C VAL A 223 15.78 6.64 4.34
N ARG A 224 15.54 7.18 5.54
CA ARG A 224 14.90 8.49 5.72
C ARG A 224 15.77 9.61 5.16
N ASP A 225 17.06 9.61 5.51
CA ASP A 225 18.00 10.66 5.12
C ASP A 225 18.28 10.63 3.61
N ALA A 226 18.15 9.45 2.97
CA ALA A 226 18.15 9.28 1.52
C ALA A 226 16.82 9.67 0.83
N GLY A 227 15.79 10.08 1.56
CA GLY A 227 14.48 10.44 1.00
C GLY A 227 13.62 9.27 0.51
N LEU A 228 13.98 8.03 0.86
CA LEU A 228 13.36 6.80 0.35
C LEU A 228 12.26 6.22 1.26
N MET A 229 11.91 6.92 2.34
CA MET A 229 10.89 6.47 3.28
C MET A 229 9.51 6.29 2.62
N SER A 230 9.17 7.14 1.64
CA SER A 230 7.92 7.06 0.90
C SER A 230 7.80 5.77 0.07
N GLU A 231 8.92 5.29 -0.49
CA GLU A 231 8.96 4.02 -1.22
C GLU A 231 8.74 2.84 -0.28
N PHE A 232 9.44 2.83 0.86
CA PHE A 232 9.27 1.80 1.89
C PHE A 232 7.81 1.71 2.34
N LEU A 233 7.21 2.86 2.71
CA LEU A 233 5.83 2.93 3.18
C LEU A 233 4.82 2.55 2.10
N ARG A 234 5.07 2.85 0.82
CA ARG A 234 4.23 2.41 -0.29
C ARG A 234 4.17 0.88 -0.39
N LYS A 235 5.31 0.19 -0.23
CA LYS A 235 5.37 -1.28 -0.25
C LYS A 235 4.74 -1.89 1.01
N ALA A 236 4.95 -1.28 2.18
CA ALA A 236 4.30 -1.68 3.42
C ALA A 236 2.77 -1.55 3.34
N ASN A 237 2.27 -0.43 2.78
CA ASN A 237 0.84 -0.22 2.54
C ASN A 237 0.21 -1.30 1.68
N PHE A 238 0.86 -1.63 0.57
CA PHE A 238 0.38 -2.70 -0.30
C PHE A 238 0.23 -4.03 0.44
N GLN A 239 1.21 -4.38 1.28
CA GLN A 239 1.14 -5.61 2.06
C GLN A 239 0.09 -5.57 3.18
N LEU A 240 -0.08 -4.42 3.84
CA LEU A 240 -1.12 -4.23 4.85
C LEU A 240 -2.52 -4.39 4.27
N GLU A 241 -2.75 -3.91 3.04
CA GLU A 241 -4.01 -4.14 2.32
C GLU A 241 -4.22 -5.63 1.99
N LEU A 242 -3.18 -6.36 1.59
CA LEU A 242 -3.28 -7.80 1.38
C LEU A 242 -3.63 -8.54 2.67
N ILE A 243 -3.02 -8.18 3.80
CA ILE A 243 -3.34 -8.75 5.13
C ILE A 243 -4.79 -8.45 5.48
N ARG A 244 -5.21 -7.18 5.33
CA ARG A 244 -6.58 -6.72 5.60
C ARG A 244 -7.61 -7.54 4.83
N GLU A 245 -7.38 -7.71 3.53
CA GLU A 245 -8.28 -8.48 2.68
C GLU A 245 -8.21 -10.00 2.95
N THR A 246 -7.04 -10.53 3.31
CA THR A 246 -6.91 -11.92 3.77
C THR A 246 -7.81 -12.20 4.97
N VAL A 247 -7.81 -11.28 5.96
CA VAL A 247 -8.66 -11.40 7.16
C VAL A 247 -10.14 -11.28 6.80
N LYS A 248 -10.52 -10.39 5.87
CA LYS A 248 -11.92 -10.29 5.41
C LYS A 248 -12.37 -11.55 4.67
N CYS A 249 -11.48 -12.15 3.86
CA CYS A 249 -11.75 -13.40 3.17
C CYS A 249 -11.97 -14.57 4.13
N ASP A 250 -11.12 -14.70 5.17
CA ASP A 250 -11.31 -15.68 6.26
C ASP A 250 -12.67 -15.54 6.95
N ARG A 251 -13.17 -14.29 7.05
CA ARG A 251 -14.47 -13.97 7.67
C ARG A 251 -15.67 -14.03 6.72
N GLY A 252 -15.48 -14.37 5.45
CA GLY A 252 -16.54 -14.34 4.44
C GLY A 252 -17.08 -12.93 4.13
N GLN A 253 -16.27 -11.89 4.35
CA GLN A 253 -16.64 -10.48 4.16
C GLN A 253 -16.19 -9.91 2.81
N SER A 254 -15.52 -10.71 1.98
CA SER A 254 -15.05 -10.35 0.64
C SER A 254 -15.57 -11.35 -0.40
N PRO A 255 -15.83 -10.93 -1.66
CA PRO A 255 -16.23 -11.84 -2.74
C PRO A 255 -15.17 -12.89 -3.04
N GLU A 256 -15.58 -14.10 -3.46
CA GLU A 256 -14.67 -15.21 -3.75
C GLU A 256 -13.59 -14.86 -4.79
N THR A 257 -13.94 -14.09 -5.82
CA THR A 257 -13.00 -13.63 -6.85
C THR A 257 -11.87 -12.78 -6.25
N LYS A 258 -12.22 -11.85 -5.35
CA LYS A 258 -11.25 -11.00 -4.64
C LYS A 258 -10.35 -11.85 -3.74
N CYS A 259 -10.89 -12.88 -3.10
CA CYS A 259 -10.12 -13.77 -2.25
C CYS A 259 -9.12 -14.63 -3.04
N ALA A 260 -9.50 -15.09 -4.23
CA ALA A 260 -8.60 -15.78 -5.14
C ALA A 260 -7.42 -14.87 -5.56
N ASP A 261 -7.69 -13.61 -5.91
CA ASP A 261 -6.67 -12.63 -6.29
C ASP A 261 -5.71 -12.34 -5.14
N VAL A 262 -6.23 -12.11 -3.93
CA VAL A 262 -5.42 -11.86 -2.72
C VAL A 262 -4.53 -13.06 -2.41
N GLY A 263 -5.05 -14.28 -2.52
CA GLY A 263 -4.25 -15.50 -2.35
C GLY A 263 -3.13 -15.61 -3.38
N ALA A 264 -3.43 -15.35 -4.66
CA ALA A 264 -2.46 -15.38 -5.75
C ALA A 264 -1.36 -14.32 -5.59
N MET A 265 -1.69 -13.14 -5.07
CA MET A 265 -0.71 -12.08 -4.80
C MET A 265 0.14 -12.33 -3.54
N SER A 266 -0.46 -12.90 -2.50
CA SER A 266 0.20 -13.06 -1.19
C SER A 266 1.25 -14.17 -1.20
N GLY A 267 0.98 -15.30 -1.87
CA GLY A 267 1.88 -16.46 -1.90
C GLY A 267 3.31 -16.12 -2.33
N PRO A 268 3.53 -15.49 -3.50
CA PRO A 268 4.87 -15.11 -3.96
C PRO A 268 5.60 -14.14 -3.03
N LEU A 269 4.88 -13.25 -2.34
CA LEU A 269 5.49 -12.30 -1.39
C LEU A 269 6.00 -13.01 -0.14
N MET A 270 5.24 -13.97 0.39
CA MET A 270 5.65 -14.78 1.53
C MET A 270 6.85 -15.68 1.21
N LEU A 271 6.95 -16.18 -0.03
CA LEU A 271 8.11 -16.99 -0.47
C LEU A 271 9.38 -16.17 -0.65
N ARG A 272 9.26 -14.86 -0.91
CA ARG A 272 10.39 -13.93 -1.08
C ARG A 272 10.58 -13.04 0.15
N TRP A 273 10.21 -13.56 1.31
CA TRP A 273 10.34 -12.87 2.57
C TRP A 273 11.80 -12.48 2.83
N ARG A 274 12.02 -11.27 3.34
CA ARG A 274 13.34 -10.72 3.66
C ARG A 274 13.33 -10.13 5.06
N ARG A 275 14.51 -10.09 5.69
CA ARG A 275 14.67 -9.43 6.99
C ARG A 275 14.52 -7.92 6.83
N ALA A 276 14.01 -7.28 7.87
CA ALA A 276 13.77 -5.84 7.87
C ALA A 276 15.06 -5.03 7.57
N SER A 277 16.21 -5.45 8.11
CA SER A 277 17.51 -4.81 7.81
C SER A 277 17.88 -4.90 6.33
N ASP A 278 17.66 -6.06 5.70
CA ASP A 278 18.01 -6.28 4.29
C ASP A 278 17.15 -5.41 3.36
N ILE A 279 15.88 -5.20 3.72
CA ILE A 279 14.98 -4.29 3.00
C ILE A 279 15.53 -2.86 3.04
N MET A 280 15.94 -2.39 4.21
CA MET A 280 16.46 -1.03 4.38
C MET A 280 17.77 -0.83 3.61
N SER A 281 18.71 -1.77 3.72
CA SER A 281 19.99 -1.71 2.98
C SER A 281 19.80 -1.74 1.47
N LEU A 282 18.86 -2.56 0.97
CA LEU A 282 18.56 -2.65 -0.46
C LEU A 282 17.97 -1.36 -1.03
N LEU A 283 17.20 -0.60 -0.24
CA LEU A 283 16.68 0.70 -0.66
C LEU A 283 17.80 1.73 -0.86
N VAL A 284 18.76 1.78 0.07
CA VAL A 284 19.86 2.77 0.02
C VAL A 284 20.97 2.36 -0.96
N GLY A 285 20.94 1.13 -1.47
CA GLY A 285 21.96 0.60 -2.39
C GLY A 285 23.22 0.09 -1.69
N ASP A 286 23.16 -0.13 -0.37
CA ASP A 286 24.28 -0.56 0.47
C ASP A 286 24.56 -2.08 0.41
N VAL A 287 24.04 -2.77 -0.59
CA VAL A 287 24.19 -4.23 -0.70
C VAL A 287 25.34 -4.56 -1.65
N SER A 288 26.51 -4.83 -1.07
CA SER A 288 27.36 -5.91 -1.60
C SER A 288 26.54 -7.19 -1.56
N PRO A 289 26.39 -7.93 -2.66
CA PRO A 289 25.53 -9.11 -2.70
C PRO A 289 26.04 -10.11 -1.66
N VAL A 290 25.24 -10.35 -0.62
CA VAL A 290 25.41 -11.54 0.20
C VAL A 290 25.11 -12.71 -0.73
N GLU A 291 26.14 -13.47 -1.06
CA GLU A 291 26.01 -14.78 -1.70
C GLU A 291 24.99 -15.58 -0.90
N GLY A 292 23.80 -15.72 -1.48
CA GLY A 292 22.90 -16.77 -1.08
C GLY A 292 23.63 -18.09 -1.30
N VAL A 293 23.66 -18.91 -0.26
CA VAL A 293 23.77 -20.36 -0.41
C VAL A 293 22.53 -20.81 -1.20
N GLY A 294 22.59 -20.63 -2.52
CA GLY A 294 21.77 -21.35 -3.48
C GLY A 294 22.38 -22.73 -3.71
N PRO A 295 21.57 -23.72 -4.12
CA PRO A 295 22.08 -25.05 -4.38
C PRO A 295 23.15 -24.97 -5.47
N GLU A 296 24.26 -25.64 -5.18
CA GLU A 296 25.39 -25.90 -6.05
C GLU A 296 24.93 -26.03 -7.53
N PRO A 297 25.46 -25.21 -8.46
CA PRO A 297 25.12 -25.37 -9.86
C PRO A 297 25.56 -26.76 -10.31
N ALA A 298 24.61 -27.52 -10.85
CA ALA A 298 24.87 -28.78 -11.51
C ALA A 298 26.05 -28.59 -12.46
N THR A 299 27.18 -29.23 -12.13
CA THR A 299 28.34 -29.27 -12.99
C THR A 299 27.89 -29.87 -14.30
N GLN A 300 27.84 -29.03 -15.34
CA GLN A 300 27.62 -29.46 -16.71
C GLN A 300 28.76 -30.41 -17.08
N VAL A 301 28.41 -31.69 -17.24
CA VAL A 301 29.29 -32.71 -17.79
C VAL A 301 29.59 -32.32 -19.24
N PRO A 302 30.85 -32.08 -19.64
CA PRO A 302 31.19 -31.99 -21.04
C PRO A 302 31.23 -33.41 -21.62
N ALA A 303 30.40 -33.65 -22.63
CA ALA A 303 30.47 -34.85 -23.44
C ALA A 303 31.65 -34.75 -24.43
N ALA A 304 32.71 -35.54 -24.23
CA ALA A 304 33.57 -36.04 -25.30
C ALA A 304 34.48 -37.20 -24.83
N SER A 305 34.16 -38.38 -25.38
CA SER A 305 35.10 -39.37 -25.95
C SER A 305 36.01 -40.24 -25.06
N VAL A 306 35.57 -41.50 -24.91
CA VAL A 306 36.30 -42.78 -25.08
C VAL A 306 37.72 -42.93 -24.49
N ALA A 307 37.84 -43.78 -23.47
CA ALA A 307 38.94 -44.75 -23.34
C ALA A 307 38.51 -45.98 -22.51
N LEU A 308 38.98 -47.14 -22.95
CA LEU A 308 38.71 -48.52 -22.50
C LEU A 308 39.19 -48.86 -21.07
N ASN A 309 38.66 -49.99 -20.58
CA ASN A 309 39.13 -50.86 -19.47
C ASN A 309 38.88 -50.33 -18.04
N GLU A 310 38.44 -51.11 -17.05
CA GLU A 310 38.51 -52.56 -16.82
C GLU A 310 37.42 -52.94 -15.81
N GLN A 311 36.76 -54.10 -15.97
CA GLN A 311 35.90 -54.69 -14.94
C GLN A 311 36.76 -55.26 -13.79
N PRO A 312 36.18 -55.46 -12.58
CA PRO A 312 35.73 -56.82 -12.28
C PRO A 312 34.37 -56.92 -11.55
N ARG A 313 33.42 -57.54 -12.25
CA ARG A 313 32.68 -58.78 -11.91
C ARG A 313 32.20 -59.09 -10.45
N VAL A 314 30.87 -59.25 -10.37
CA VAL A 314 30.00 -60.21 -9.59
C VAL A 314 29.92 -59.99 -8.06
N GLN A 315 28.75 -59.86 -7.41
CA GLN A 315 27.67 -60.87 -7.31
C GLN A 315 26.27 -60.28 -7.11
N VAL A 316 25.31 -60.87 -7.82
CA VAL A 316 23.87 -60.81 -7.57
C VAL A 316 23.48 -62.18 -7.00
N GLU A 317 22.74 -62.20 -5.90
CA GLU A 317 21.60 -63.13 -5.77
C GLU A 317 20.48 -62.52 -4.91
N PRO A 318 19.21 -62.91 -5.17
CA PRO A 318 18.01 -62.15 -4.82
C PRO A 318 17.19 -62.81 -3.70
N VAL A 319 16.39 -62.04 -2.98
CA VAL A 319 15.24 -62.59 -2.24
C VAL A 319 14.05 -61.65 -2.36
N SER A 320 13.02 -62.17 -3.02
CA SER A 320 11.63 -61.69 -3.06
C SER A 320 11.07 -61.47 -1.66
N ASP A 321 10.23 -60.46 -1.44
CA ASP A 321 8.76 -60.60 -1.45
C ASP A 321 8.05 -59.44 -0.71
N LEU A 322 6.82 -59.15 -1.17
CA LEU A 322 5.72 -58.47 -0.47
C LEU A 322 5.70 -56.93 -0.32
N SER A 323 5.04 -56.30 -1.30
CA SER A 323 3.84 -55.45 -1.12
C SER A 323 3.74 -54.53 0.11
N SER A 324 3.93 -53.21 -0.08
CA SER A 324 3.02 -52.19 0.49
C SER A 324 3.31 -50.79 -0.07
N VAL A 325 2.48 -50.35 -1.01
CA VAL A 325 2.32 -48.92 -1.37
C VAL A 325 1.28 -48.32 -0.42
N PRO A 326 1.57 -47.22 0.31
CA PRO A 326 0.53 -46.55 1.08
C PRO A 326 -0.42 -45.77 0.16
N ARG A 327 -1.69 -46.19 0.08
CA ARG A 327 -2.77 -45.42 -0.54
C ARG A 327 -3.33 -44.35 0.42
N PRO A 328 -3.90 -43.24 -0.09
CA PRO A 328 -4.49 -42.18 0.73
C PRO A 328 -5.73 -42.67 1.48
N ARG A 329 -5.87 -42.28 2.75
CA ARG A 329 -7.01 -42.63 3.60
C ARG A 329 -8.30 -41.97 3.10
N SER A 330 -9.29 -42.82 2.79
CA SER A 330 -10.68 -42.44 2.58
C SER A 330 -11.34 -41.99 3.89
N ARG A 331 -12.15 -40.94 3.79
CA ARG A 331 -12.97 -40.35 4.86
C ARG A 331 -14.12 -41.31 5.25
N PRO A 332 -14.38 -41.60 6.54
CA PRO A 332 -15.55 -42.41 6.92
C PRO A 332 -16.82 -41.56 7.04
N GLY A 333 -17.92 -42.06 6.47
CA GLY A 333 -19.24 -41.94 7.08
C GLY A 333 -20.30 -41.10 6.37
N THR A 334 -20.78 -41.55 5.20
CA THR A 334 -22.15 -41.28 4.74
C THR A 334 -23.08 -42.31 5.39
N ARG A 335 -24.08 -41.87 6.14
CA ARG A 335 -25.23 -42.69 6.55
C ARG A 335 -26.50 -41.98 6.07
N SER A 336 -27.02 -42.42 4.93
CA SER A 336 -28.46 -42.40 4.63
C SER A 336 -29.05 -43.65 5.33
N VAL A 337 -30.27 -43.76 5.83
CA VAL A 337 -31.61 -43.28 5.45
C VAL A 337 -32.49 -43.38 6.72
N SER A 338 -33.39 -42.43 6.97
CA SER A 338 -34.85 -42.69 7.08
C SER A 338 -35.61 -41.49 7.63
N SER A 339 -36.72 -41.24 6.96
CA SER A 339 -37.75 -40.25 7.21
C SER A 339 -38.46 -40.47 8.55
N GLU A 340 -38.62 -39.43 9.35
CA GLU A 340 -39.74 -39.30 10.27
C GLU A 340 -39.97 -37.83 10.64
N GLU A 341 -41.24 -37.44 10.58
CA GLU A 341 -41.91 -36.25 11.11
C GLU A 341 -41.34 -34.83 10.87
N ALA A 342 -42.06 -34.07 10.05
CA ALA A 342 -42.01 -32.62 10.05
C ALA A 342 -42.64 -32.04 11.34
N VAL A 343 -41.86 -31.30 12.12
CA VAL A 343 -42.37 -30.38 13.15
C VAL A 343 -41.84 -28.98 12.88
N LEU A 344 -42.73 -28.12 12.42
CA LEU A 344 -42.51 -26.67 12.24
C LEU A 344 -42.20 -26.01 13.60
N PRO A 345 -41.15 -25.17 13.73
CA PRO A 345 -41.05 -24.26 14.85
C PRO A 345 -42.03 -23.09 14.65
N GLN A 346 -42.96 -22.94 15.60
CA GLN A 346 -43.92 -21.85 15.69
C GLN A 346 -43.20 -20.50 15.85
N LEU A 347 -43.57 -19.53 15.00
CA LEU A 347 -43.23 -18.12 15.13
C LEU A 347 -43.91 -17.50 16.37
N PRO A 348 -43.24 -16.65 17.17
CA PRO A 348 -43.89 -15.94 18.27
C PRO A 348 -44.83 -14.84 17.74
N VAL A 349 -46.08 -14.87 18.23
CA VAL A 349 -47.11 -13.86 18.00
C VAL A 349 -46.72 -12.52 18.68
N PRO A 350 -46.97 -11.35 18.07
CA PRO A 350 -46.73 -10.06 18.72
C PRO A 350 -47.76 -9.80 19.83
N ARG A 351 -47.30 -9.51 21.04
CA ARG A 351 -48.15 -9.03 22.14
C ARG A 351 -48.61 -7.60 21.86
N GLU A 352 -49.93 -7.42 21.85
CA GLU A 352 -50.62 -6.14 21.86
C GLU A 352 -50.16 -5.26 23.04
N ARG A 353 -49.95 -3.97 22.77
CA ARG A 353 -49.85 -2.90 23.77
C ARG A 353 -51.25 -2.45 24.17
N PRO A 354 -51.59 -2.39 25.47
CA PRO A 354 -52.70 -1.57 25.94
C PRO A 354 -52.20 -0.17 26.34
N GLY A 355 -52.82 0.85 25.74
CA GLY A 355 -53.49 1.92 26.50
C GLY A 355 -52.64 2.96 27.25
N ALA A 356 -52.49 4.10 26.58
CA ALA A 356 -52.47 5.48 27.08
C ALA A 356 -52.68 5.76 28.58
N ARG A 357 -51.86 6.69 29.13
CA ARG A 357 -52.34 7.76 30.01
C ARG A 357 -51.63 9.08 29.71
N LEU A 358 -52.46 10.08 29.42
CA LEU A 358 -52.21 11.52 29.43
C LEU A 358 -52.38 12.07 30.87
N GLY A 359 -51.77 13.23 31.13
CA GLY A 359 -52.00 14.10 32.29
C GLY A 359 -50.89 13.99 33.34
N HIS A 360 -50.23 15.06 33.81
CA HIS A 360 -50.50 16.50 33.80
C HIS A 360 -49.18 17.28 33.80
#